data_AF-A0A4Q2UZI1-F1
#
_entry.id   AF-A0A4Q2UZI1-F1
#
_cell.length_a   1.000
_cell.length_b   1.000
_cell.length_c   1.000
_cell.angle_alpha   90.00
_cell.angle_beta   90.00
_cell.angle_gamma   90.00
#
_symmetry.space_group_name_H-M   'P 1'
#
loop_
_entity.id
_entity.type
_entity.pdbx_description
1 polymer ?
#
loop_
_entity_poly.entity_id
_entity_poly.type
_entity_poly.pdbx_seq_one_letter_code
_entity_poly.pdbx_strand_id
1 'polypeptide(L)'
;MLDSATLAVGLMRITELFFHTDRSGWDLPPRVLVTVIKTASPEGGHSLLVDGRAVIKYLRMHEHLLYSLVTSSKYSSFKADDGSFKPRPILDETNGTIRLRFDDGIQLSATLIENFAHLRSIIYKHAYAVTLKPGQGYVADNHRYLHGRTSFTGPRELLRILAHARVPAASFGKSGRQMPKRFVLFDVDGTLCRSEGLSIDAFYRCVSDLADMPITADNTVVNLHGQTDLSLARDILTYHGVGGERLGLLTQMFLRKHPAYLRGSADQGLPSEACAGAPELLDWLDGLQRSGPGRQRFLVGLLTGNSRESALLKLRYAGLATDSFELEVSAFGDACPSRTALFHDAIWGIEAKYSAPLDTRDVLLIGDTPLDVECARKVGCKILAVATGNYSVESLQEYQPDFVCSSLSEGRDFIRTFLE
;
A
#
# COMPACT_ATOMS: atom_id res chain seq x y z
N MET A 1 -2.96 6.34 10.61
CA MET A 1 -2.17 7.52 11.00
C MET A 1 -2.85 8.17 12.19
N LEU A 2 -2.13 8.26 13.31
CA LEU A 2 -2.43 9.15 14.43
C LEU A 2 -1.45 10.31 14.27
N ASP A 3 -1.96 11.52 14.13
CA ASP A 3 -1.16 12.75 14.15
C ASP A 3 -1.44 13.39 15.52
N SER A 4 -0.40 13.49 16.35
CA SER A 4 -0.45 14.15 17.64
C SER A 4 0.88 14.85 17.83
N ALA A 5 0.80 16.16 18.00
CA ALA A 5 1.91 17.02 18.40
C ALA A 5 1.59 17.50 19.82
N THR A 6 2.50 17.32 20.76
CA THR A 6 2.41 18.00 22.05
C THR A 6 3.79 18.38 22.57
N LEU A 7 4.01 19.66 22.84
CA LEU A 7 4.60 20.14 24.11
C LEU A 7 4.60 21.67 24.19
N ALA A 8 3.69 22.22 25.01
CA ALA A 8 3.95 23.29 25.97
C ALA A 8 2.75 23.38 26.92
N VAL A 9 3.01 23.44 28.23
CA VAL A 9 1.99 23.61 29.27
C VAL A 9 1.47 25.05 29.19
N GLY A 10 0.45 25.21 28.36
CA GLY A 10 -0.35 26.40 28.14
C GLY A 10 -1.31 26.02 27.01
N LEU A 11 -2.62 26.10 27.23
CA LEU A 11 -3.70 25.61 26.32
C LEU A 11 -3.32 25.74 24.82
N MET A 12 -2.67 24.71 24.25
CA MET A 12 -2.22 24.72 22.86
C MET A 12 -3.45 24.64 21.98
N ARG A 13 -3.69 25.69 21.20
CA ARG A 13 -4.75 25.74 20.21
C ARG A 13 -4.25 25.08 18.92
N ILE A 14 -4.78 23.92 18.60
CA ILE A 14 -4.49 23.20 17.37
C ILE A 14 -5.34 23.81 16.25
N THR A 15 -4.69 24.14 15.14
CA THR A 15 -5.30 24.78 13.98
C THR A 15 -6.36 23.90 13.31
N GLU A 16 -7.18 24.51 12.47
CA GLU A 16 -8.16 23.76 11.69
C GLU A 16 -7.49 22.78 10.74
N LEU A 17 -8.18 21.66 10.49
CA LEU A 17 -7.83 20.74 9.43
C LEU A 17 -8.74 21.06 8.25
N PHE A 18 -8.15 21.61 7.19
CA PHE A 18 -8.89 21.92 5.97
C PHE A 18 -9.52 20.67 5.34
N PHE A 19 -10.54 20.90 4.51
CA PHE A 19 -11.16 19.83 3.74
C PHE A 19 -10.16 19.09 2.86
N HIS A 20 -10.13 17.78 2.98
CA HIS A 20 -9.26 16.95 2.17
C HIS A 20 -9.90 15.61 1.84
N THR A 21 -9.25 14.92 0.92
CA THR A 21 -9.49 13.51 0.60
C THR A 21 -8.32 12.70 1.16
N ASP A 22 -8.61 11.69 1.99
CA ASP A 22 -7.56 10.80 2.51
C ASP A 22 -6.90 10.07 1.33
N ARG A 23 -5.56 10.02 1.32
CA ARG A 23 -4.75 9.41 0.25
C ARG A 23 -5.04 9.96 -1.15
N SER A 24 -5.27 11.27 -1.26
CA SER A 24 -5.49 11.95 -2.56
C SER A 24 -4.39 11.75 -3.61
N GLY A 25 -3.18 11.36 -3.20
CA GLY A 25 -2.05 11.04 -4.07
C GLY A 25 -2.08 9.66 -4.73
N TRP A 26 -3.02 8.80 -4.34
CA TRP A 26 -3.18 7.46 -4.89
C TRP A 26 -4.05 7.48 -6.15
N ASP A 27 -3.82 6.54 -7.07
CA ASP A 27 -4.64 6.41 -8.28
C ASP A 27 -6.10 6.11 -7.91
N LEU A 28 -6.30 5.21 -6.95
CA LEU A 28 -7.60 4.95 -6.35
C LEU A 28 -7.50 5.09 -4.82
N PRO A 29 -7.87 6.25 -4.25
CA PRO A 29 -7.91 6.41 -2.80
C PRO A 29 -8.84 5.38 -2.15
N PRO A 30 -8.65 5.02 -0.87
CA PRO A 30 -9.62 4.20 -0.13
C PRO A 30 -11.01 4.80 -0.22
N ARG A 31 -12.03 4.00 -0.52
CA ARG A 31 -13.39 4.49 -0.74
C ARG A 31 -14.16 4.65 0.57
N VAL A 32 -13.95 3.79 1.53
CA VAL A 32 -14.62 3.82 2.84
C VAL A 32 -13.70 4.50 3.84
N LEU A 33 -14.17 5.61 4.39
CA LEU A 33 -13.56 6.30 5.52
C LEU A 33 -14.45 6.10 6.74
N VAL A 34 -13.88 5.58 7.82
CA VAL A 34 -14.52 5.58 9.15
C VAL A 34 -13.70 6.46 10.07
N THR A 35 -14.36 7.39 10.75
CA THR A 35 -13.74 8.19 11.81
C THR A 35 -14.54 7.99 13.09
N VAL A 36 -13.90 7.63 14.20
CA VAL A 36 -14.50 7.48 15.53
C VAL A 36 -13.72 8.31 16.54
N ILE A 37 -14.41 9.08 17.39
CA ILE A 37 -13.78 9.84 18.46
C ILE A 37 -13.53 8.92 19.65
N LYS A 38 -12.27 8.81 20.07
CA LYS A 38 -11.89 8.11 21.30
C LYS A 38 -11.89 9.08 22.49
N THR A 39 -11.28 10.24 22.29
CA THR A 39 -11.20 11.32 23.29
C THR A 39 -11.58 12.63 22.60
N ALA A 40 -12.61 13.31 23.10
CA ALA A 40 -13.05 14.59 22.56
C ALA A 40 -12.26 15.75 23.17
N SER A 41 -11.99 16.78 22.37
CA SER A 41 -11.37 18.02 22.84
C SER A 41 -12.32 18.81 23.75
N PRO A 42 -11.81 19.47 24.81
CA PRO A 42 -12.60 20.37 25.65
C PRO A 42 -13.34 21.47 24.89
N GLU A 43 -12.69 22.10 23.89
CA GLU A 43 -13.30 23.12 23.04
C GLU A 43 -12.99 22.86 21.57
N GLY A 44 -13.99 23.08 20.70
CA GLY A 44 -13.86 22.94 19.25
C GLY A 44 -13.69 21.48 18.80
N GLY A 45 -12.98 21.29 17.68
CA GLY A 45 -12.67 19.96 17.14
C GLY A 45 -13.84 19.26 16.45
N HIS A 46 -14.86 20.03 16.06
CA HIS A 46 -16.02 19.55 15.32
C HIS A 46 -15.58 18.99 13.97
N SER A 47 -16.12 17.84 13.59
CA SER A 47 -15.88 17.27 12.27
C SER A 47 -16.62 18.09 11.23
N LEU A 48 -15.91 18.54 10.21
CA LEU A 48 -16.50 19.22 9.07
C LEU A 48 -16.68 18.22 7.94
N LEU A 49 -17.84 18.22 7.31
CA LEU A 49 -18.17 17.33 6.20
C LEU A 49 -18.79 18.14 5.06
N VAL A 50 -18.45 17.78 3.83
CA VAL A 50 -19.03 18.34 2.61
C VAL A 50 -19.38 17.19 1.68
N ASP A 51 -20.64 17.14 1.23
CA ASP A 51 -21.01 16.27 0.12
C ASP A 51 -20.49 16.87 -1.20
N GLY A 52 -19.41 16.29 -1.71
CA GLY A 52 -18.79 16.76 -2.95
C GLY A 52 -19.74 16.71 -4.14
N ARG A 53 -20.76 15.84 -4.17
CA ARG A 53 -21.76 15.87 -5.26
C ARG A 53 -22.54 17.18 -5.31
N ALA A 54 -22.84 17.77 -4.15
CA ALA A 54 -23.53 19.06 -4.09
C ALA A 54 -22.63 20.18 -4.64
N VAL A 55 -21.35 20.18 -4.26
CA VAL A 55 -20.34 21.12 -4.78
C VAL A 55 -20.20 20.98 -6.29
N ILE A 56 -20.01 19.76 -6.79
CA ILE A 56 -19.84 19.50 -8.23
C ILE A 56 -21.09 19.91 -9.03
N LYS A 57 -22.29 19.62 -8.50
CA LYS A 57 -23.54 20.07 -9.13
C LYS A 57 -23.60 21.61 -9.20
N TYR A 58 -23.20 22.29 -8.12
CA TYR A 58 -23.15 23.75 -8.11
C TYR A 58 -22.16 24.28 -9.15
N LEU A 59 -20.93 23.74 -9.18
CA LEU A 59 -19.89 24.16 -10.12
C LEU A 59 -20.35 23.97 -11.57
N ARG A 60 -20.96 22.81 -11.88
CA ARG A 60 -21.45 22.50 -13.22
C ARG A 60 -22.51 23.48 -13.71
N MET A 61 -23.38 23.94 -12.82
CA MET A 61 -24.53 24.79 -13.17
C MET A 61 -24.22 26.29 -13.15
N HIS A 62 -23.28 26.74 -12.32
CA HIS A 62 -23.06 28.17 -12.06
C HIS A 62 -21.62 28.64 -12.29
N GLU A 63 -20.64 27.74 -12.35
CA GLU A 63 -19.22 28.08 -12.35
C GLU A 63 -18.48 27.30 -13.45
N HIS A 64 -18.90 27.47 -14.71
CA HIS A 64 -18.43 26.67 -15.85
C HIS A 64 -16.91 26.67 -16.03
N LEU A 65 -16.24 27.80 -15.77
CA LEU A 65 -14.78 27.88 -15.83
C LEU A 65 -14.13 27.03 -14.73
N LEU A 66 -14.54 27.19 -13.47
CA LEU A 66 -14.02 26.38 -12.38
C LEU A 66 -14.29 24.90 -12.61
N TYR A 67 -15.47 24.55 -13.11
CA TYR A 67 -15.83 23.18 -13.44
C TYR A 67 -14.84 22.56 -14.44
N SER A 68 -14.51 23.27 -15.53
CA SER A 68 -13.57 22.76 -16.54
C SER A 68 -12.13 22.66 -16.02
N LEU A 69 -11.73 23.53 -15.10
CA LEU A 69 -10.42 23.45 -14.46
C LEU A 69 -10.31 22.25 -13.51
N VAL A 70 -11.32 22.01 -12.67
CA VAL A 70 -11.27 20.94 -11.68
C VAL A 70 -11.39 19.54 -12.29
N THR A 71 -12.00 19.40 -13.46
CA THR A 71 -12.14 18.09 -14.16
C THR A 71 -10.96 17.71 -15.02
N SER A 72 -9.98 18.60 -15.21
CA SER A 72 -8.83 18.36 -16.07
C SER A 72 -7.56 18.10 -15.27
N SER A 73 -6.87 17.00 -15.58
CA SER A 73 -5.59 16.64 -14.96
C SER A 73 -4.44 17.60 -15.29
N LYS A 74 -4.64 18.52 -16.26
CA LYS A 74 -3.63 19.52 -16.64
C LYS A 74 -3.43 20.60 -15.59
N TYR A 75 -4.41 20.80 -14.71
CA TYR A 75 -4.43 21.95 -13.80
C TYR A 75 -4.10 21.60 -12.36
N SER A 76 -4.01 20.32 -12.02
CA SER A 76 -3.66 19.86 -10.68
C SER A 76 -2.80 18.59 -10.70
N SER A 77 -1.90 18.50 -9.73
CA SER A 77 -1.11 17.31 -9.44
C SER A 77 -1.14 17.05 -7.94
N PHE A 78 -1.19 15.77 -7.55
CA PHE A 78 -1.23 15.37 -6.14
C PHE A 78 0.02 14.58 -5.79
N LYS A 79 0.57 14.84 -4.60
CA LYS A 79 1.77 14.18 -4.09
C LYS A 79 1.44 12.73 -3.72
N ALA A 80 2.08 11.79 -4.41
CA ALA A 80 1.99 10.36 -4.12
C ALA A 80 2.92 9.98 -2.95
N ASP A 81 2.82 8.72 -2.49
CA ASP A 81 3.59 8.23 -1.34
C ASP A 81 5.11 8.19 -1.63
N ASP A 82 5.49 8.07 -2.91
CA ASP A 82 6.87 8.20 -3.41
C ASP A 82 7.40 9.65 -3.40
N GLY A 83 6.59 10.62 -2.96
CA GLY A 83 6.91 12.04 -2.91
C GLY A 83 6.79 12.77 -4.25
N SER A 84 6.56 12.06 -5.36
CA SER A 84 6.37 12.66 -6.67
C SER A 84 4.96 13.23 -6.84
N PHE A 85 4.84 14.29 -7.64
CA PHE A 85 3.55 14.85 -8.01
C PHE A 85 3.06 14.19 -9.30
N LYS A 86 1.87 13.56 -9.25
CA LYS A 86 1.26 12.99 -10.45
C LYS A 86 0.07 13.86 -10.90
N PRO A 87 0.00 14.22 -12.20
CA PRO A 87 -1.13 14.97 -12.76
C PRO A 87 -2.45 14.20 -12.59
N ARG A 88 -3.41 14.79 -11.88
CA ARG A 88 -4.74 14.20 -11.64
C ARG A 88 -5.76 15.31 -11.46
N PRO A 89 -6.99 15.17 -11.97
CA PRO A 89 -8.01 16.19 -11.76
C PRO A 89 -8.48 16.18 -10.29
N ILE A 90 -8.98 17.33 -9.83
CA ILE A 90 -9.70 17.44 -8.55
C ILE A 90 -11.01 16.64 -8.61
N LEU A 91 -11.72 16.67 -9.74
CA LEU A 91 -12.86 15.80 -10.03
C LEU A 91 -12.51 14.86 -11.17
N ASP A 92 -12.41 13.58 -10.88
CA ASP A 92 -12.25 12.55 -11.89
C ASP A 92 -13.62 12.03 -12.33
N GLU A 93 -14.08 12.45 -13.51
CA GLU A 93 -15.39 12.07 -14.02
C GLU A 93 -15.48 10.59 -14.42
N THR A 94 -14.34 9.93 -14.65
CA THR A 94 -14.32 8.52 -15.09
C THR A 94 -14.72 7.56 -13.97
N ASN A 95 -14.26 7.84 -12.75
CA ASN A 95 -14.54 7.02 -11.57
C ASN A 95 -15.36 7.77 -10.50
N GLY A 96 -15.67 9.04 -10.73
CA GLY A 96 -16.47 9.88 -9.82
C GLY A 96 -15.74 10.34 -8.56
N THR A 97 -14.40 10.24 -8.52
CA THR A 97 -13.59 10.58 -7.34
C THR A 97 -13.36 12.08 -7.24
N ILE A 98 -13.56 12.63 -6.04
CA ILE A 98 -13.20 14.01 -5.70
C ILE A 98 -11.96 13.98 -4.80
N ARG A 99 -10.88 14.64 -5.26
CA ARG A 99 -9.58 14.75 -4.60
C ARG A 99 -9.31 16.20 -4.28
N LEU A 100 -9.03 16.51 -3.01
CA LEU A 100 -8.69 17.87 -2.61
C LEU A 100 -7.68 17.89 -1.48
N ARG A 101 -6.80 18.90 -1.48
CA ARG A 101 -5.88 19.26 -0.41
C ARG A 101 -5.70 20.78 -0.38
N PHE A 102 -5.39 21.34 0.78
CA PHE A 102 -5.15 22.79 0.99
C PHE A 102 -3.78 23.07 1.63
N ASP A 103 -2.84 22.17 1.40
CA ASP A 103 -1.51 22.13 1.98
C ASP A 103 -0.49 21.80 0.88
N ASP A 104 0.73 21.43 1.27
CA ASP A 104 1.86 21.15 0.39
C ASP A 104 1.75 19.87 -0.46
N GLY A 105 0.65 19.12 -0.39
CA GLY A 105 0.49 17.87 -1.14
C GLY A 105 -0.34 18.01 -2.40
N ILE A 106 -0.66 19.24 -2.80
CA ILE A 106 -1.23 19.56 -4.11
C ILE A 106 -0.36 20.62 -4.81
N GLN A 107 -0.20 20.46 -6.11
CA GLN A 107 0.33 21.48 -7.01
C GLN A 107 -0.77 21.87 -7.98
N LEU A 108 -0.88 23.16 -8.26
CA LEU A 108 -1.91 23.75 -9.10
C LEU A 108 -1.26 24.59 -10.19
N SER A 109 -1.89 24.63 -11.38
CA SER A 109 -1.49 25.61 -12.41
C SER A 109 -1.80 27.04 -11.95
N ALA A 110 -1.13 28.03 -12.55
CA ALA A 110 -1.41 29.45 -12.27
C ALA A 110 -2.90 29.79 -12.42
N THR A 111 -3.54 29.32 -13.50
CA THR A 111 -4.97 29.53 -13.75
C THR A 111 -5.87 28.97 -12.65
N LEU A 112 -5.55 27.78 -12.12
CA LEU A 112 -6.35 27.19 -11.05
C LEU A 112 -6.04 27.85 -9.69
N ILE A 113 -4.81 28.29 -9.45
CA ILE A 113 -4.43 29.06 -8.26
C ILE A 113 -5.27 30.34 -8.13
N GLU A 114 -5.42 31.11 -9.21
CA GLU A 114 -6.22 32.34 -9.23
C GLU A 114 -7.69 32.10 -8.82
N ASN A 115 -8.21 30.91 -9.12
CA ASN A 115 -9.60 30.54 -8.83
C ASN A 115 -9.74 29.67 -7.57
N PHE A 116 -8.64 29.27 -6.92
CA PHE A 116 -8.65 28.28 -5.84
C PHE A 116 -9.31 28.81 -4.57
N ALA A 117 -9.16 30.11 -4.28
CA ALA A 117 -9.84 30.75 -3.16
C ALA A 117 -11.38 30.76 -3.34
N HIS A 118 -11.85 30.95 -4.57
CA HIS A 118 -13.28 30.89 -4.91
C HIS A 118 -13.82 29.46 -4.78
N LEU A 119 -13.09 28.47 -5.31
CA LEU A 119 -13.41 27.05 -5.11
C LEU A 119 -13.52 26.70 -3.62
N ARG A 120 -12.57 27.16 -2.80
CA ARG A 120 -12.61 26.98 -1.35
C ARG A 120 -13.87 27.57 -0.73
N SER A 121 -14.24 28.80 -1.10
CA SER A 121 -15.46 29.46 -0.62
C SER A 121 -16.72 28.64 -0.92
N ILE A 122 -16.83 28.12 -2.14
CA ILE A 122 -17.95 27.27 -2.56
C ILE A 122 -18.02 25.99 -1.71
N ILE A 123 -16.88 25.34 -1.47
CA ILE A 123 -16.82 24.13 -0.63
C ILE A 123 -17.31 24.43 0.79
N TYR A 124 -16.81 25.52 1.41
CA TYR A 124 -17.23 25.90 2.75
C TYR A 124 -18.71 26.30 2.82
N LYS A 125 -19.28 26.89 1.75
CA LYS A 125 -20.72 27.19 1.66
C LYS A 125 -21.59 25.92 1.69
N HIS A 126 -21.04 24.78 1.25
CA HIS A 126 -21.70 23.47 1.27
C HIS A 126 -21.31 22.60 2.47
N ALA A 127 -20.49 23.13 3.38
CA ALA A 127 -20.05 22.41 4.56
C ALA A 127 -21.09 22.41 5.67
N TYR A 128 -21.09 21.33 6.44
CA TYR A 128 -21.77 21.26 7.72
C TYR A 128 -20.85 20.67 8.78
N ALA A 129 -21.08 21.06 10.04
CA ALA A 129 -20.33 20.59 11.18
C ALA A 129 -21.10 19.50 11.92
N VAL A 130 -20.39 18.47 12.38
CA VAL A 130 -20.90 17.40 13.22
C VAL A 130 -20.10 17.37 14.52
N THR A 131 -20.81 17.47 15.63
CA THR A 131 -20.23 17.31 16.97
C THR A 131 -20.38 15.86 17.41
N LEU A 132 -19.28 15.20 17.73
CA LEU A 132 -19.22 13.79 18.10
C LEU A 132 -18.72 13.65 19.53
N LYS A 133 -19.41 12.84 20.33
CA LYS A 133 -18.96 12.43 21.67
C LYS A 133 -17.97 11.26 21.56
N PRO A 134 -17.18 10.97 22.62
CA PRO A 134 -16.41 9.73 22.71
C PRO A 134 -17.28 8.51 22.39
N GLY A 135 -16.76 7.60 21.57
CA GLY A 135 -17.46 6.42 21.04
C GLY A 135 -18.30 6.68 19.79
N GLN A 136 -18.55 7.94 19.42
CA GLN A 136 -19.30 8.27 18.21
C GLN A 136 -18.38 8.51 17.01
N GLY A 137 -18.92 8.27 15.82
CA GLY A 137 -18.18 8.40 14.57
C GLY A 137 -19.09 8.54 13.36
N TYR A 138 -18.46 8.63 12.19
CA TYR A 138 -19.15 8.56 10.90
C TYR A 138 -18.42 7.61 9.95
N VAL A 139 -19.20 7.06 9.02
CA VAL A 139 -18.72 6.37 7.84
C VAL A 139 -19.03 7.26 6.64
N ALA A 140 -18.04 7.48 5.77
CA ALA A 140 -18.17 8.32 4.59
C ALA A 140 -17.59 7.62 3.36
N ASP A 141 -18.18 7.87 2.20
CA ASP A 141 -17.58 7.54 0.91
C ASP A 141 -16.52 8.61 0.60
N ASN A 142 -15.24 8.29 0.81
CA ASN A 142 -14.09 9.19 0.63
C ASN A 142 -13.88 9.59 -0.84
N HIS A 143 -14.54 8.94 -1.80
CA HIS A 143 -14.57 9.43 -3.19
C HIS A 143 -15.57 10.57 -3.38
N ARG A 144 -16.52 10.73 -2.45
CA ARG A 144 -17.61 11.71 -2.53
C ARG A 144 -17.50 12.81 -1.47
N TYR A 145 -17.21 12.43 -0.23
CA TYR A 145 -17.22 13.34 0.91
C TYR A 145 -15.82 13.88 1.16
N LEU A 146 -15.72 15.20 1.14
CA LEU A 146 -14.57 15.88 1.72
C LEU A 146 -14.79 16.01 3.21
N HIS A 147 -13.71 15.90 3.98
CA HIS A 147 -13.80 16.00 5.42
C HIS A 147 -12.67 16.85 5.99
N GLY A 148 -12.95 17.49 7.12
CA GLY A 148 -12.03 18.38 7.82
C GLY A 148 -12.41 18.48 9.29
N ARG A 149 -11.87 19.50 9.96
CA ARG A 149 -12.15 19.74 11.38
C ARG A 149 -11.90 21.20 11.74
N THR A 150 -12.73 21.75 12.61
CA THR A 150 -12.43 23.06 13.20
C THR A 150 -11.17 23.01 14.07
N SER A 151 -10.63 24.19 14.41
CA SER A 151 -9.61 24.30 15.46
C SER A 151 -10.14 23.78 16.80
N PHE A 152 -9.23 23.39 17.69
CA PHE A 152 -9.56 22.89 19.02
C PHE A 152 -8.44 23.15 20.03
N THR A 153 -8.75 23.02 21.31
CA THR A 153 -7.78 23.10 22.41
C THR A 153 -7.78 21.80 23.20
N GLY A 154 -6.64 21.45 23.80
CA GLY A 154 -6.53 20.26 24.66
C GLY A 154 -6.42 18.92 23.90
N PRO A 155 -6.43 17.79 24.63
CA PRO A 155 -6.22 16.47 24.04
C PRO A 155 -7.41 16.02 23.19
N ARG A 156 -7.13 15.33 22.08
CA ARG A 156 -8.15 14.75 21.20
C ARG A 156 -7.59 13.52 20.51
N GLU A 157 -8.29 12.39 20.61
CA GLU A 157 -7.90 11.13 19.97
C GLU A 157 -9.02 10.66 19.04
N LEU A 158 -8.64 10.21 17.83
CA LEU A 158 -9.56 9.63 16.87
C LEU A 158 -9.01 8.32 16.31
N LEU A 159 -9.90 7.36 16.07
CA LEU A 159 -9.63 6.16 15.30
C LEU A 159 -10.07 6.42 13.87
N ARG A 160 -9.19 6.12 12.91
CA ARG A 160 -9.46 6.27 11.48
C ARG A 160 -9.23 4.95 10.76
N ILE A 161 -10.25 4.48 10.08
CA ILE A 161 -10.20 3.29 9.23
C ILE A 161 -10.36 3.74 7.79
N LEU A 162 -9.40 3.37 6.96
CA LEU A 162 -9.48 3.51 5.52
C LEU A 162 -9.63 2.11 4.94
N ALA A 163 -10.67 1.91 4.16
CA ALA A 163 -10.94 0.63 3.52
C ALA A 163 -11.39 0.83 2.08
N HIS A 164 -11.17 -0.17 1.26
CA HIS A 164 -11.81 -0.24 -0.05
C HIS A 164 -13.13 -1.00 0.11
N ALA A 165 -14.22 -0.44 -0.39
CA ALA A 165 -15.48 -1.18 -0.44
C ALA A 165 -15.31 -2.32 -1.44
N ARG A 166 -15.42 -3.57 -0.99
CA ARG A 166 -15.65 -4.71 -1.87
C ARG A 166 -17.06 -4.53 -2.45
N VAL A 167 -17.15 -4.04 -3.67
CA VAL A 167 -18.40 -4.08 -4.42
C VAL A 167 -18.52 -5.49 -4.96
N PRO A 168 -19.56 -6.27 -4.60
CA PRO A 168 -19.77 -7.58 -5.21
C PRO A 168 -19.78 -7.45 -6.73
N ALA A 169 -19.14 -8.40 -7.40
CA ALA A 169 -18.89 -8.45 -8.84
C ALA A 169 -20.06 -8.09 -9.78
N ALA A 170 -21.29 -8.12 -9.28
CA ALA A 170 -22.51 -7.80 -10.03
C ALA A 170 -22.61 -6.34 -10.53
N SER A 171 -21.70 -5.44 -10.14
CA SER A 171 -21.82 -4.00 -10.44
C SER A 171 -20.80 -3.47 -11.45
N PHE A 172 -19.90 -4.31 -11.95
CA PHE A 172 -18.89 -3.87 -12.89
C PHE A 172 -19.46 -3.77 -14.30
N GLY A 173 -19.49 -2.55 -14.84
CA GLY A 173 -19.66 -2.34 -16.28
C GLY A 173 -18.56 -3.09 -17.03
N LYS A 174 -18.90 -3.73 -18.16
CA LYS A 174 -18.00 -4.58 -18.94
C LYS A 174 -16.72 -3.81 -19.31
N SER A 175 -15.61 -4.06 -18.62
CA SER A 175 -14.30 -3.78 -19.19
C SER A 175 -14.13 -4.71 -20.40
N GLY A 176 -13.59 -4.20 -21.51
CA GLY A 176 -13.32 -5.00 -22.70
C GLY A 176 -12.14 -5.98 -22.56
N ARG A 177 -11.52 -6.08 -21.37
CA ARG A 177 -10.36 -6.94 -21.12
C ARG A 177 -10.80 -8.22 -20.41
N GLN A 178 -10.54 -9.36 -21.04
CA GLN A 178 -10.75 -10.67 -20.43
C GLN A 178 -9.71 -10.91 -19.32
N MET A 179 -10.18 -11.33 -18.14
CA MET A 179 -9.30 -11.70 -17.02
C MET A 179 -8.49 -12.96 -17.39
N PRO A 180 -7.18 -12.98 -17.10
CA PRO A 180 -6.38 -14.20 -17.14
C PRO A 180 -6.96 -15.29 -16.23
N LYS A 181 -6.78 -16.55 -16.59
CA LYS A 181 -7.33 -17.69 -15.83
C LYS A 181 -6.54 -18.02 -14.57
N ARG A 182 -5.26 -17.67 -14.53
CA ARG A 182 -4.34 -18.07 -13.44
C ARG A 182 -3.42 -16.92 -13.05
N PHE A 183 -2.99 -16.90 -11.80
CA PHE A 183 -2.09 -15.89 -11.26
C PHE A 183 -0.99 -16.59 -10.47
N VAL A 184 0.27 -16.27 -10.78
CA VAL A 184 1.45 -16.82 -10.09
C VAL A 184 2.11 -15.68 -9.33
N LEU A 185 2.10 -15.75 -8.01
CA LEU A 185 2.63 -14.70 -7.13
C LEU A 185 3.87 -15.23 -6.39
N PHE A 186 4.99 -14.55 -6.55
CA PHE A 186 6.26 -14.93 -5.93
C PHE A 186 6.56 -14.04 -4.70
N ASP A 187 7.00 -14.65 -3.60
CA ASP A 187 7.82 -13.91 -2.63
C ASP A 187 9.22 -13.63 -3.23
N VAL A 188 9.98 -12.75 -2.59
CA VAL A 188 11.27 -12.26 -3.07
C VAL A 188 12.43 -12.87 -2.29
N ASP A 189 12.57 -12.53 -1.00
CA ASP A 189 13.70 -12.99 -0.19
C ASP A 189 13.58 -14.48 0.06
N GLY A 190 14.66 -15.23 -0.16
CA GLY A 190 14.67 -16.69 0.04
C GLY A 190 13.93 -17.48 -1.05
N THR A 191 13.13 -16.82 -1.89
CA THR A 191 12.38 -17.43 -2.99
C THR A 191 12.99 -17.10 -4.35
N LEU A 192 13.04 -15.80 -4.73
CA LEU A 192 13.63 -15.35 -5.99
C LEU A 192 15.10 -14.96 -5.83
N CYS A 193 15.47 -14.35 -4.70
CA CYS A 193 16.84 -13.97 -4.42
C CYS A 193 17.22 -14.06 -2.93
N ARG A 194 18.50 -14.29 -2.65
CA ARG A 194 19.11 -14.27 -1.31
C ARG A 194 19.76 -12.91 -1.11
N SER A 195 19.25 -12.14 -0.14
CA SER A 195 19.75 -10.78 0.14
C SER A 195 19.92 -10.51 1.64
N GLU A 196 20.15 -11.56 2.43
CA GLU A 196 20.11 -11.52 3.91
C GLU A 196 21.07 -10.49 4.50
N GLY A 197 22.37 -10.55 4.15
CA GLY A 197 23.36 -9.59 4.66
C GLY A 197 23.04 -8.14 4.29
N LEU A 198 22.66 -7.91 3.02
CA LEU A 198 22.24 -6.61 2.51
C LEU A 198 20.98 -6.10 3.23
N SER A 199 20.01 -6.97 3.49
CA SER A 199 18.76 -6.62 4.16
C SER A 199 18.96 -6.30 5.62
N ILE A 200 19.69 -7.15 6.35
CA ILE A 200 19.95 -6.98 7.79
C ILE A 200 20.70 -5.67 8.02
N ASP A 201 21.79 -5.43 7.28
CA ASP A 201 22.58 -4.20 7.41
C ASP A 201 21.74 -2.94 7.12
N ALA A 202 21.05 -2.91 5.97
CA ALA A 202 20.22 -1.77 5.59
C ALA A 202 19.11 -1.48 6.60
N PHE A 203 18.45 -2.54 7.08
CA PHE A 203 17.35 -2.43 8.01
C PHE A 203 17.82 -1.83 9.34
N TYR A 204 18.83 -2.44 9.96
CA TYR A 204 19.31 -2.04 11.29
C TYR A 204 19.97 -0.66 11.30
N ARG A 205 20.71 -0.28 10.25
CA ARG A 205 21.21 1.09 10.12
C ARG A 205 20.06 2.09 10.00
N CYS A 206 19.03 1.79 9.20
CA CYS A 206 17.89 2.68 9.02
C CYS A 206 17.10 2.88 10.32
N VAL A 207 16.75 1.79 11.03
CA VAL A 207 16.01 1.92 12.29
C VAL A 207 16.83 2.58 13.40
N SER A 208 18.14 2.33 13.46
CA SER A 208 19.03 2.98 14.43
C SER A 208 19.06 4.49 14.25
N ASP A 209 19.30 4.95 13.02
CA ASP A 209 19.35 6.38 12.69
C ASP A 209 18.01 7.09 12.95
N LEU A 210 16.89 6.38 12.74
CA LEU A 210 15.55 6.92 12.98
C LEU A 210 15.18 6.97 14.46
N ALA A 211 15.59 5.97 15.22
CA ALA A 211 15.34 5.89 16.65
C ALA A 211 16.31 6.76 17.47
N ASP A 212 17.43 7.20 16.86
CA ASP A 212 18.54 7.89 17.51
C ASP A 212 19.16 7.04 18.65
N MET A 213 19.28 5.74 18.39
CA MET A 213 19.85 4.77 19.33
C MET A 213 20.39 3.54 18.58
N PRO A 214 21.41 2.84 19.13
CA PRO A 214 21.96 1.66 18.49
C PRO A 214 20.99 0.47 18.57
N ILE A 215 20.43 0.08 17.42
CA ILE A 215 19.56 -1.08 17.24
C ILE A 215 20.25 -2.06 16.27
N THR A 216 20.54 -3.27 16.71
CA THR A 216 21.27 -4.29 15.95
C THR A 216 20.56 -5.64 15.99
N ALA A 217 20.96 -6.56 15.12
CA ALA A 217 20.49 -7.94 15.18
C ALA A 217 20.79 -8.59 16.54
N ASP A 218 21.98 -8.34 17.10
CA ASP A 218 22.42 -8.92 18.38
C ASP A 218 21.58 -8.47 19.58
N ASN A 219 21.05 -7.25 19.55
CA ASN A 219 20.25 -6.71 20.64
C ASN A 219 18.73 -6.77 20.38
N THR A 220 18.29 -7.49 19.33
CA THR A 220 16.89 -7.56 18.91
C THR A 220 16.41 -9.01 18.83
N VAL A 221 15.43 -9.37 19.67
CA VAL A 221 14.83 -10.73 19.70
C VAL A 221 13.49 -10.75 18.97
N VAL A 222 13.46 -10.20 17.75
CA VAL A 222 12.28 -10.19 16.87
C VAL A 222 12.57 -11.09 15.68
N ASN A 223 11.66 -12.01 15.36
CA ASN A 223 11.83 -12.89 14.21
C ASN A 223 11.70 -12.09 12.91
N LEU A 224 12.78 -11.98 12.14
CA LEU A 224 12.82 -11.18 10.90
C LEU A 224 12.10 -11.87 9.73
N HIS A 225 12.01 -13.20 9.73
CA HIS A 225 11.67 -13.97 8.54
C HIS A 225 10.17 -13.96 8.22
N GLY A 226 9.84 -13.72 6.94
CA GLY A 226 8.48 -13.77 6.40
C GLY A 226 7.54 -12.67 6.89
N GLN A 227 8.04 -11.69 7.65
CA GLN A 227 7.26 -10.53 8.07
C GLN A 227 7.10 -9.48 6.94
N THR A 228 6.27 -8.47 7.18
CA THR A 228 6.23 -7.28 6.32
C THR A 228 7.13 -6.18 6.90
N ASP A 229 7.77 -5.38 6.05
CA ASP A 229 8.60 -4.24 6.44
C ASP A 229 7.84 -3.32 7.41
N LEU A 230 6.55 -3.08 7.14
CA LEU A 230 5.67 -2.30 8.02
C LEU A 230 5.57 -2.89 9.44
N SER A 231 5.35 -4.19 9.55
CA SER A 231 5.16 -4.86 10.84
C SER A 231 6.48 -5.02 11.57
N LEU A 232 7.52 -5.43 10.84
CA LEU A 232 8.84 -5.68 11.38
C LEU A 232 9.46 -4.39 11.94
N ALA A 233 9.37 -3.27 11.20
CA ALA A 233 9.87 -1.99 11.68
C ALA A 233 9.11 -1.52 12.92
N ARG A 234 7.79 -1.72 12.94
CA ARG A 234 6.96 -1.38 14.10
C ARG A 234 7.32 -2.23 15.32
N ASP A 235 7.51 -3.53 15.15
CA ASP A 235 7.78 -4.47 16.22
C ASP A 235 9.18 -4.26 16.82
N ILE A 236 10.19 -4.04 15.97
CA ILE A 236 11.55 -3.71 16.41
C ILE A 236 11.59 -2.38 17.17
N LEU A 237 10.96 -1.32 16.64
CA LEU A 237 10.87 -0.04 17.33
C LEU A 237 10.16 -0.18 18.68
N THR A 238 9.05 -0.93 18.73
CA THR A 238 8.30 -1.17 19.96
C THR A 238 9.13 -1.95 20.98
N TYR A 239 9.86 -2.98 20.54
CA TYR A 239 10.74 -3.79 21.38
C TYR A 239 11.82 -2.93 22.06
N HIS A 240 12.38 -1.93 21.35
CA HIS A 240 13.37 -0.99 21.88
C HIS A 240 12.76 0.20 22.65
N GLY A 241 11.48 0.13 23.05
CA GLY A 241 10.82 1.15 23.86
C GLY A 241 10.39 2.39 23.07
N VAL A 242 10.50 2.37 21.74
CA VAL A 242 10.01 3.45 20.86
C VAL A 242 8.51 3.27 20.62
N GLY A 243 7.72 3.71 21.60
CA GLY A 243 6.26 3.64 21.59
C GLY A 243 5.55 4.98 21.39
N GLY A 244 4.23 4.97 21.60
CA GLY A 244 3.40 6.18 21.63
C GLY A 244 3.30 6.91 20.30
N GLU A 245 3.31 8.24 20.34
CA GLU A 245 3.07 9.12 19.18
C GLU A 245 4.20 9.02 18.12
N ARG A 246 5.41 8.64 18.53
CA ARG A 246 6.59 8.53 17.63
C ARG A 246 6.57 7.28 16.75
N LEU A 247 5.97 6.18 17.21
CA LEU A 247 6.03 4.88 16.53
C LEU A 247 5.50 4.98 15.09
N GLY A 248 4.31 5.55 14.90
CA GLY A 248 3.70 5.67 13.58
C GLY A 248 4.50 6.55 12.61
N LEU A 249 5.06 7.66 13.11
CA LEU A 249 5.91 8.56 12.33
C LEU A 249 7.21 7.86 11.90
N LEU A 250 7.89 7.20 12.84
CA LEU A 250 9.17 6.55 12.57
C LEU A 250 9.01 5.34 11.65
N THR A 251 7.95 4.54 11.79
CA THR A 251 7.65 3.46 10.85
C THR A 251 7.45 4.00 9.43
N GLN A 252 6.76 5.13 9.24
CA GLN A 252 6.62 5.73 7.91
C GLN A 252 7.93 6.30 7.37
N MET A 253 8.73 6.92 8.25
CA MET A 253 10.06 7.39 7.86
C MET A 253 10.97 6.22 7.46
N PHE A 254 10.87 5.08 8.15
CA PHE A 254 11.56 3.85 7.80
C PHE A 254 11.18 3.40 6.39
N LEU A 255 9.89 3.21 6.09
CA LEU A 255 9.44 2.76 4.76
C LEU A 255 9.92 3.68 3.63
N ARG A 256 10.01 5.00 3.88
CA ARG A 256 10.53 5.97 2.89
C ARG A 256 12.05 5.95 2.75
N LYS A 257 12.78 5.76 3.85
CA LYS A 257 14.25 5.88 3.87
C LYS A 257 14.95 4.55 3.59
N HIS A 258 14.38 3.43 3.99
CA HIS A 258 14.97 2.09 3.91
C HIS A 258 15.56 1.75 2.53
N PRO A 259 14.92 2.07 1.39
CA PRO A 259 15.51 1.82 0.06
C PRO A 259 16.85 2.54 -0.19
N ALA A 260 17.08 3.70 0.43
CA ALA A 260 18.37 4.38 0.34
C ALA A 260 19.46 3.68 1.15
N TYR A 261 19.12 3.15 2.32
CA TYR A 261 20.06 2.35 3.13
C TYR A 261 20.44 1.05 2.41
N LEU A 262 19.48 0.45 1.71
CA LEU A 262 19.67 -0.75 0.90
C LEU A 262 20.61 -0.53 -0.28
N ARG A 263 20.49 0.60 -0.97
CA ARG A 263 21.48 1.05 -1.96
C ARG A 263 22.87 1.22 -1.34
N GLY A 264 22.95 1.88 -0.18
CA GLY A 264 24.21 2.04 0.54
C GLY A 264 24.87 0.71 0.96
N SER A 265 24.08 -0.29 1.36
CA SER A 265 24.58 -1.65 1.63
C SER A 265 25.16 -2.31 0.39
N ALA A 266 24.45 -2.19 -0.75
CA ALA A 266 24.90 -2.74 -2.02
C ALA A 266 26.20 -2.05 -2.50
N ASP A 267 26.32 -0.74 -2.34
CA ASP A 267 27.52 0.03 -2.68
C ASP A 267 28.74 -0.38 -1.82
N GLN A 268 28.50 -0.91 -0.62
CA GLN A 268 29.53 -1.51 0.25
C GLN A 268 29.89 -2.95 -0.15
N GLY A 269 29.26 -3.51 -1.17
CA GLY A 269 29.53 -4.86 -1.68
C GLY A 269 28.72 -5.97 -1.02
N LEU A 270 27.68 -5.65 -0.22
CA LEU A 270 26.77 -6.68 0.29
C LEU A 270 25.89 -7.21 -0.85
N PRO A 271 25.87 -8.53 -1.11
CA PRO A 271 25.26 -9.07 -2.31
C PRO A 271 23.74 -9.27 -2.18
N SER A 272 23.08 -9.31 -3.34
CA SER A 272 21.79 -9.95 -3.55
C SER A 272 21.99 -10.92 -4.71
N GLU A 273 21.68 -12.20 -4.54
CA GLU A 273 21.97 -13.25 -5.53
C GLU A 273 20.70 -14.01 -5.89
N ALA A 274 20.53 -14.40 -7.15
CA ALA A 274 19.37 -15.18 -7.56
C ALA A 274 19.35 -16.56 -6.86
N CYS A 275 18.17 -16.99 -6.43
CA CYS A 275 17.98 -18.33 -5.88
C CYS A 275 18.12 -19.40 -6.98
N ALA A 276 18.44 -20.63 -6.58
CA ALA A 276 18.61 -21.74 -7.50
C ALA A 276 17.34 -21.98 -8.34
N GLY A 277 17.48 -21.88 -9.67
CA GLY A 277 16.38 -22.05 -10.62
C GLY A 277 15.50 -20.81 -10.84
N ALA A 278 15.73 -19.70 -10.12
CA ALA A 278 14.92 -18.49 -10.29
C ALA A 278 15.08 -17.87 -11.69
N PRO A 279 16.30 -17.66 -12.22
CA PRO A 279 16.48 -17.11 -13.57
C PRO A 279 15.82 -17.98 -14.64
N GLU A 280 16.06 -19.30 -14.60
CA GLU A 280 15.55 -20.25 -15.59
C GLU A 280 14.03 -20.36 -15.56
N LEU A 281 13.43 -20.33 -14.36
CA LEU A 281 11.97 -20.37 -14.21
C LEU A 281 11.33 -19.08 -14.74
N LEU A 282 11.90 -17.92 -14.42
CA LEU A 282 11.38 -16.63 -14.90
C LEU A 282 11.51 -16.50 -16.42
N ASP A 283 12.64 -16.88 -17.01
CA ASP A 283 12.84 -16.91 -18.46
C ASP A 283 11.83 -17.84 -19.15
N TRP A 284 11.54 -19.00 -18.55
CA TRP A 284 10.54 -19.91 -19.06
C TRP A 284 9.12 -19.33 -19.00
N LEU A 285 8.74 -18.72 -17.87
CA LEU A 285 7.42 -18.08 -17.71
C LEU A 285 7.24 -16.92 -18.69
N ASP A 286 8.26 -16.08 -18.83
CA ASP A 286 8.28 -14.97 -19.77
C ASP A 286 8.22 -15.47 -21.23
N GLY A 287 8.95 -16.54 -21.55
CA GLY A 287 8.84 -17.25 -22.82
C GLY A 287 7.42 -17.72 -23.12
N LEU A 288 6.71 -18.30 -22.14
CA LEU A 288 5.30 -18.71 -22.27
C LEU A 288 4.36 -17.53 -22.49
N GLN A 289 4.59 -16.40 -21.81
CA GLN A 289 3.81 -15.17 -21.99
C GLN A 289 4.01 -14.56 -23.39
N ARG A 290 5.21 -14.68 -23.97
CA ARG A 290 5.55 -14.15 -25.30
C ARG A 290 5.16 -15.05 -26.47
N SER A 291 5.26 -16.38 -26.33
CA SER A 291 5.19 -17.33 -27.46
C SER A 291 3.87 -18.10 -27.60
N GLY A 292 3.00 -18.12 -26.58
CA GLY A 292 1.70 -18.79 -26.68
C GLY A 292 0.56 -17.85 -27.12
N PRO A 293 -0.68 -18.35 -27.24
CA PRO A 293 -1.91 -17.53 -27.10
C PRO A 293 -2.06 -16.95 -25.67
N GLY A 294 -0.93 -16.68 -24.99
CA GLY A 294 -0.71 -16.71 -23.55
C GLY A 294 -0.92 -15.39 -22.82
N ARG A 295 -1.08 -14.27 -23.54
CA ARG A 295 -1.47 -12.99 -22.90
C ARG A 295 -2.83 -13.06 -22.18
N GLN A 296 -3.63 -14.11 -22.44
CA GLN A 296 -4.94 -14.34 -21.84
C GLN A 296 -4.99 -15.50 -20.83
N ARG A 297 -3.89 -16.23 -20.57
CA ARG A 297 -3.94 -17.42 -19.68
C ARG A 297 -3.50 -17.14 -18.26
N PHE A 298 -2.38 -16.44 -18.05
CA PHE A 298 -1.90 -16.17 -16.71
C PHE A 298 -1.09 -14.87 -16.56
N LEU A 299 -0.98 -14.39 -15.33
CA LEU A 299 -0.09 -13.31 -14.94
C LEU A 299 0.92 -13.78 -13.90
N VAL A 300 2.07 -13.12 -13.90
CA VAL A 300 3.13 -13.31 -12.92
C VAL A 300 3.27 -12.00 -12.14
N GLY A 301 3.22 -12.08 -10.82
CA GLY A 301 3.31 -10.94 -9.92
C GLY A 301 4.15 -11.26 -8.69
N LEU A 302 4.22 -10.30 -7.78
CA LEU A 302 4.95 -10.42 -6.51
C LEU A 302 3.96 -10.34 -5.34
N LEU A 303 4.21 -11.13 -4.30
CA LEU A 303 3.54 -11.03 -3.02
C LEU A 303 4.63 -11.12 -1.96
N THR A 304 5.10 -9.96 -1.50
CA THR A 304 6.29 -9.89 -0.65
C THR A 304 6.12 -8.95 0.54
N GLY A 305 6.84 -9.26 1.60
CA GLY A 305 6.92 -8.44 2.80
C GLY A 305 7.74 -7.18 2.64
N ASN A 306 8.57 -7.10 1.61
CA ASN A 306 9.36 -5.94 1.33
C ASN A 306 8.48 -4.78 0.85
N SER A 307 8.90 -3.54 1.11
CA SER A 307 8.41 -2.38 0.37
C SER A 307 8.65 -2.57 -1.13
N ARG A 308 7.82 -1.93 -1.96
CA ARG A 308 7.92 -2.07 -3.42
C ARG A 308 9.31 -1.72 -3.94
N GLU A 309 9.90 -0.64 -3.45
CA GLU A 309 11.20 -0.19 -3.92
C GLU A 309 12.32 -1.14 -3.46
N SER A 310 12.29 -1.60 -2.20
CA SER A 310 13.26 -2.57 -1.68
C SER A 310 13.21 -3.90 -2.44
N ALA A 311 12.01 -4.43 -2.70
CA ALA A 311 11.82 -5.66 -3.48
C ALA A 311 12.47 -5.56 -4.88
N LEU A 312 12.17 -4.47 -5.60
CA LEU A 312 12.68 -4.28 -6.95
C LEU A 312 14.20 -4.04 -6.98
N LEU A 313 14.75 -3.35 -5.97
CA LEU A 313 16.20 -3.19 -5.84
C LEU A 313 16.90 -4.54 -5.63
N LYS A 314 16.38 -5.38 -4.72
CA LYS A 314 16.93 -6.72 -4.46
C LYS A 314 16.95 -7.60 -5.71
N LEU A 315 15.85 -7.62 -6.47
CA LEU A 315 15.76 -8.35 -7.74
C LEU A 315 16.79 -7.85 -8.77
N ARG A 316 16.94 -6.54 -8.90
CA ARG A 316 17.92 -5.94 -9.82
C ARG A 316 19.36 -6.28 -9.44
N TYR A 317 19.70 -6.20 -8.15
CA TYR A 317 21.03 -6.57 -7.67
C TYR A 317 21.31 -8.07 -7.85
N ALA A 318 20.27 -8.92 -7.80
CA ALA A 318 20.34 -10.34 -8.14
C ALA A 318 20.42 -10.63 -9.65
N GLY A 319 20.41 -9.61 -10.51
CA GLY A 319 20.45 -9.78 -11.96
C GLY A 319 19.12 -10.26 -12.57
N LEU A 320 18.01 -10.17 -11.83
CA LEU A 320 16.69 -10.60 -12.29
C LEU A 320 15.94 -9.44 -12.95
N ALA A 321 15.34 -9.71 -14.12
CA ALA A 321 14.53 -8.73 -14.82
C ALA A 321 13.22 -8.45 -14.05
N THR A 322 12.92 -7.17 -13.83
CA THR A 322 11.70 -6.76 -13.10
C THR A 322 10.47 -6.62 -14.02
N ASP A 323 10.70 -6.60 -15.32
CA ASP A 323 9.73 -6.14 -16.32
C ASP A 323 8.70 -7.24 -16.66
N SER A 324 9.03 -8.49 -16.34
CA SER A 324 8.16 -9.66 -16.47
C SER A 324 7.11 -9.76 -15.35
N PHE A 325 7.25 -8.99 -14.27
CA PHE A 325 6.27 -8.93 -13.18
C PHE A 325 5.20 -7.87 -13.46
N GLU A 326 3.94 -8.27 -13.36
CA GLU A 326 2.79 -7.38 -13.44
C GLU A 326 2.59 -6.66 -12.11
N LEU A 327 3.31 -5.55 -11.92
CA LEU A 327 3.36 -4.82 -10.64
C LEU A 327 2.01 -4.23 -10.20
N GLU A 328 1.03 -4.09 -11.11
CA GLU A 328 -0.33 -3.65 -10.76
C GLU A 328 -1.15 -4.73 -10.04
N VAL A 329 -0.75 -6.00 -10.15
CA VAL A 329 -1.39 -7.13 -9.44
C VAL A 329 -0.54 -7.66 -8.29
N SER A 330 0.60 -7.02 -8.03
CA SER A 330 1.52 -7.37 -6.95
C SER A 330 1.15 -6.67 -5.65
N ALA A 331 1.51 -7.28 -4.51
CA ALA A 331 1.34 -6.72 -3.18
C ALA A 331 2.69 -6.61 -2.44
N PHE A 332 2.84 -5.51 -1.70
CA PHE A 332 4.09 -5.12 -1.04
C PHE A 332 3.85 -4.76 0.43
N GLY A 333 4.85 -5.02 1.28
CA GLY A 333 4.73 -4.93 2.73
C GLY A 333 4.89 -3.52 3.31
N ASP A 334 4.87 -2.49 2.48
CA ASP A 334 4.77 -1.09 2.88
C ASP A 334 3.32 -0.67 3.22
N ALA A 335 2.32 -1.38 2.71
CA ALA A 335 0.90 -1.09 2.95
C ALA A 335 0.21 -2.11 3.89
N CYS A 336 0.75 -3.32 4.01
CA CYS A 336 0.06 -4.45 4.64
C CYS A 336 0.73 -4.93 5.94
N PRO A 337 -0.04 -5.18 7.03
CA PRO A 337 0.51 -5.63 8.32
C PRO A 337 0.67 -7.15 8.43
N SER A 338 0.35 -7.93 7.39
CA SER A 338 0.49 -9.40 7.43
C SER A 338 0.52 -9.99 6.03
N ARG A 339 0.97 -11.24 5.90
CA ARG A 339 0.91 -12.01 4.64
C ARG A 339 -0.52 -12.22 4.13
N THR A 340 -1.48 -12.49 5.02
CA THR A 340 -2.89 -12.56 4.63
C THR A 340 -3.41 -11.22 4.10
N ALA A 341 -2.99 -10.10 4.69
CA ALA A 341 -3.35 -8.77 4.18
C ALA A 341 -2.74 -8.50 2.80
N LEU A 342 -1.47 -8.87 2.58
CA LEU A 342 -0.83 -8.81 1.26
C LEU A 342 -1.58 -9.60 0.20
N PHE A 343 -1.97 -10.84 0.53
CA PHE A 343 -2.76 -11.67 -0.37
C PHE A 343 -4.07 -10.98 -0.76
N HIS A 344 -4.84 -10.49 0.23
CA HIS A 344 -6.09 -9.80 -0.07
C HIS A 344 -5.90 -8.51 -0.85
N ASP A 345 -4.79 -7.80 -0.66
CA ASP A 345 -4.43 -6.61 -1.44
C ASP A 345 -4.15 -6.96 -2.91
N ALA A 346 -3.38 -8.04 -3.17
CA ALA A 346 -3.15 -8.56 -4.52
C ALA A 346 -4.45 -8.98 -5.21
N ILE A 347 -5.29 -9.77 -4.53
CA ILE A 347 -6.62 -10.15 -5.06
C ILE A 347 -7.45 -8.93 -5.38
N TRP A 348 -7.48 -7.94 -4.49
CA TRP A 348 -8.23 -6.72 -4.70
C TRP A 348 -7.72 -5.93 -5.92
N GLY A 349 -6.40 -5.82 -6.09
CA GLY A 349 -5.77 -5.21 -7.27
C GLY A 349 -6.17 -5.92 -8.57
N ILE A 350 -6.19 -7.26 -8.56
CA ILE A 350 -6.62 -8.08 -9.71
C ILE A 350 -8.11 -7.85 -10.01
N GLU A 351 -8.97 -7.99 -9.02
CA GLU A 351 -10.42 -7.84 -9.19
C GLU A 351 -10.78 -6.43 -9.67
N ALA A 352 -10.10 -5.40 -9.16
CA ALA A 352 -10.26 -4.02 -9.60
C ALA A 352 -9.81 -3.83 -11.05
N LYS A 353 -8.62 -4.33 -11.41
CA LYS A 353 -8.04 -4.20 -12.76
C LYS A 353 -8.91 -4.85 -13.83
N TYR A 354 -9.48 -6.03 -13.54
CA TYR A 354 -10.29 -6.77 -14.50
C TYR A 354 -11.78 -6.58 -14.33
N SER A 355 -12.21 -5.91 -13.25
CA SER A 355 -13.61 -5.67 -12.95
C SER A 355 -14.43 -6.97 -12.90
N ALA A 356 -13.84 -8.00 -12.33
CA ALA A 356 -14.41 -9.35 -12.21
C ALA A 356 -13.86 -10.03 -10.94
N PRO A 357 -14.62 -10.95 -10.31
CA PRO A 357 -14.19 -11.63 -9.11
C PRO A 357 -13.11 -12.67 -9.43
N LEU A 358 -12.21 -12.91 -8.48
CA LEU A 358 -11.16 -13.92 -8.60
C LEU A 358 -11.42 -15.08 -7.63
N ASP A 359 -11.37 -16.30 -8.15
CA ASP A 359 -11.32 -17.48 -7.30
C ASP A 359 -9.91 -17.64 -6.74
N THR A 360 -9.76 -17.76 -5.42
CA THR A 360 -8.43 -17.91 -4.80
C THR A 360 -7.71 -19.18 -5.27
N ARG A 361 -8.46 -20.19 -5.76
CA ARG A 361 -7.90 -21.42 -6.34
C ARG A 361 -7.20 -21.19 -7.67
N ASP A 362 -7.46 -20.06 -8.33
CA ASP A 362 -6.77 -19.62 -9.54
C ASP A 362 -5.46 -18.87 -9.23
N VAL A 363 -5.07 -18.81 -7.96
CA VAL A 363 -3.80 -18.20 -7.51
C VAL A 363 -2.85 -19.28 -6.99
N LEU A 364 -1.62 -19.23 -7.49
CA LEU A 364 -0.49 -19.99 -6.97
C LEU A 364 0.46 -19.01 -6.27
N LEU A 365 0.61 -19.18 -4.97
CA LEU A 365 1.66 -18.55 -4.19
C LEU A 365 2.94 -19.40 -4.28
N ILE A 366 4.09 -18.75 -4.38
CA ILE A 366 5.41 -19.36 -4.36
C ILE A 366 6.23 -18.66 -3.29
N GLY A 367 6.69 -19.39 -2.27
CA GLY A 367 7.40 -18.84 -1.11
C GLY A 367 8.32 -19.85 -0.44
N ASP A 368 9.19 -19.39 0.46
CA ASP A 368 10.20 -20.21 1.15
C ASP A 368 9.97 -20.34 2.66
N THR A 369 8.90 -19.73 3.19
CA THR A 369 8.66 -19.70 4.63
C THR A 369 7.40 -20.47 5.03
N PRO A 370 7.33 -20.98 6.27
CA PRO A 370 6.10 -21.48 6.85
C PRO A 370 4.91 -20.51 6.76
N LEU A 371 5.18 -19.20 6.89
CA LEU A 371 4.16 -18.16 6.83
C LEU A 371 3.49 -18.08 5.45
N ASP A 372 4.19 -18.42 4.37
CA ASP A 372 3.61 -18.47 3.02
C ASP A 372 2.66 -19.65 2.88
N VAL A 373 3.04 -20.82 3.41
CA VAL A 373 2.20 -22.02 3.43
C VAL A 373 0.95 -21.81 4.28
N GLU A 374 1.10 -21.25 5.48
CA GLU A 374 -0.02 -20.90 6.36
C GLU A 374 -0.95 -19.88 5.71
N CYS A 375 -0.39 -18.85 5.07
CA CYS A 375 -1.15 -17.84 4.35
C CYS A 375 -2.00 -18.49 3.25
N ALA A 376 -1.39 -19.30 2.38
CA ALA A 376 -2.08 -19.96 1.28
C ALA A 376 -3.21 -20.88 1.76
N ARG A 377 -2.97 -21.67 2.80
CA ARG A 377 -4.00 -22.52 3.40
C ARG A 377 -5.16 -21.72 3.98
N LYS A 378 -4.85 -20.62 4.68
CA LYS A 378 -5.86 -19.75 5.29
C LYS A 378 -6.74 -19.05 4.26
N VAL A 379 -6.17 -18.64 3.12
CA VAL A 379 -6.91 -17.94 2.05
C VAL A 379 -7.47 -18.90 0.99
N GLY A 380 -7.07 -20.17 1.01
CA GLY A 380 -7.54 -21.19 0.07
C GLY A 380 -6.97 -21.04 -1.33
N CYS A 381 -5.71 -20.63 -1.47
CA CYS A 381 -4.98 -20.64 -2.75
C CYS A 381 -4.01 -21.82 -2.83
N LYS A 382 -3.45 -22.07 -4.02
CA LYS A 382 -2.38 -23.06 -4.20
C LYS A 382 -1.04 -22.53 -3.67
N ILE A 383 -0.19 -23.41 -3.17
CA ILE A 383 1.16 -23.08 -2.69
C ILE A 383 2.21 -24.05 -3.22
N LEU A 384 3.26 -23.49 -3.80
CA LEU A 384 4.53 -24.16 -3.98
C LEU A 384 5.53 -23.60 -2.97
N ALA A 385 6.01 -24.44 -2.07
CA ALA A 385 7.05 -24.09 -1.11
C ALA A 385 8.44 -24.45 -1.67
N VAL A 386 9.42 -23.56 -1.56
CA VAL A 386 10.78 -23.81 -2.07
C VAL A 386 11.82 -23.62 -0.97
N ALA A 387 12.67 -24.63 -0.77
CA ALA A 387 13.70 -24.64 0.27
C ALA A 387 15.00 -23.90 -0.13
N THR A 388 14.87 -22.75 -0.79
CA THR A 388 15.98 -21.87 -1.14
C THR A 388 16.24 -20.81 -0.06
N GLY A 389 15.36 -20.71 0.92
CA GLY A 389 15.46 -19.84 2.09
C GLY A 389 16.19 -20.46 3.28
N ASN A 390 15.69 -20.17 4.48
CA ASN A 390 16.27 -20.66 5.74
C ASN A 390 15.61 -21.94 6.26
N TYR A 391 14.60 -22.46 5.54
CA TYR A 391 13.87 -23.67 5.91
C TYR A 391 14.18 -24.80 4.94
N SER A 392 14.39 -26.01 5.48
CA SER A 392 14.60 -27.20 4.67
C SER A 392 13.30 -27.71 4.05
N VAL A 393 13.40 -28.59 3.05
CA VAL A 393 12.24 -29.26 2.43
C VAL A 393 11.42 -29.99 3.49
N GLU A 394 12.09 -30.70 4.41
CA GLU A 394 11.44 -31.44 5.50
C GLU A 394 10.66 -30.49 6.42
N SER A 395 11.29 -29.37 6.80
CA SER A 395 10.66 -28.36 7.66
C SER A 395 9.42 -27.73 7.00
N LEU A 396 9.48 -27.43 5.70
CA LEU A 396 8.35 -26.87 4.96
C LEU A 396 7.24 -27.91 4.75
N GLN A 397 7.59 -29.18 4.58
CA GLN A 397 6.65 -30.28 4.40
C GLN A 397 5.73 -30.46 5.62
N GLU A 398 6.19 -30.15 6.83
CA GLU A 398 5.38 -30.20 8.06
C GLU A 398 4.14 -29.28 7.99
N TYR A 399 4.24 -28.18 7.24
CA TYR A 399 3.14 -27.23 7.01
C TYR A 399 2.19 -27.67 5.88
N GLN A 400 2.47 -28.82 5.24
CA GLN A 400 1.64 -29.45 4.21
C GLN A 400 1.32 -28.51 3.01
N PRO A 401 2.33 -28.04 2.26
CA PRO A 401 2.12 -27.31 1.01
C PRO A 401 1.53 -28.22 -0.08
N ASP A 402 0.98 -27.66 -1.16
CA ASP A 402 0.52 -28.46 -2.32
C ASP A 402 1.71 -29.09 -3.08
N PHE A 403 2.86 -28.40 -3.08
CA PHE A 403 4.13 -28.90 -3.60
C PHE A 403 5.30 -28.31 -2.82
N VAL A 404 6.36 -29.09 -2.62
CA VAL A 404 7.62 -28.61 -2.03
C VAL A 404 8.81 -29.08 -2.87
N CYS A 405 9.83 -28.24 -3.01
CA CYS A 405 11.05 -28.60 -3.72
C CYS A 405 12.30 -27.88 -3.19
N SER A 406 13.48 -28.37 -3.54
CA SER A 406 14.75 -27.76 -3.11
C SER A 406 15.19 -26.58 -3.99
N SER A 407 14.66 -26.48 -5.21
CA SER A 407 14.96 -25.42 -6.15
C SER A 407 13.74 -25.06 -6.98
N LEU A 408 13.68 -23.84 -7.51
CA LEU A 408 12.55 -23.40 -8.35
C LEU A 408 12.43 -24.16 -9.67
N SER A 409 13.54 -24.71 -10.17
CA SER A 409 13.58 -25.53 -11.40
C SER A 409 12.77 -26.82 -11.27
N GLU A 410 12.79 -27.46 -10.09
CA GLU A 410 12.01 -28.68 -9.81
C GLU A 410 10.51 -28.41 -9.76
N GLY A 411 10.10 -27.19 -9.42
CA GLY A 411 8.72 -26.74 -9.37
C GLY A 411 8.05 -26.56 -10.73
N ARG A 412 8.82 -26.59 -11.82
CA ARG A 412 8.34 -26.24 -13.17
C ARG A 412 7.16 -27.07 -13.64
N ASP A 413 7.18 -28.39 -13.42
CA ASP A 413 6.12 -29.29 -13.87
C ASP A 413 4.81 -29.09 -13.09
N PHE A 414 4.92 -28.79 -11.80
CA PHE A 414 3.78 -28.41 -10.98
C PHE A 414 3.16 -27.08 -11.45
N ILE A 415 4.00 -26.07 -11.71
CA ILE A 415 3.56 -24.78 -12.24
C ILE A 415 2.89 -24.98 -13.60
N ARG A 416 3.46 -25.77 -14.51
CA ARG A 416 2.84 -26.09 -15.81
C ARG A 416 1.44 -26.69 -15.63
N THR A 417 1.31 -27.67 -14.75
CA THR A 417 0.02 -28.35 -14.48
C THR A 417 -1.01 -27.37 -13.91
N PHE A 418 -0.59 -26.45 -13.06
CA PHE A 418 -1.46 -25.39 -12.53
C PHE A 418 -1.92 -24.40 -13.61
N LEU A 419 -1.07 -24.11 -14.58
CA LEU A 419 -1.36 -23.15 -15.67
C LEU A 419 -2.30 -23.71 -16.75
N GLU A 420 -2.49 -25.03 -16.81
CA GLU A 420 -3.44 -25.73 -17.69
C GLU A 420 -4.89 -25.66 -17.14
#